data_AF-A0A971N852-F1
#
_entry.id   AF-A0A971N852-F1
#
_cell.length_a   1.000
_cell.length_b   1.000
_cell.length_c   1.000
_cell.angle_alpha   90.00
_cell.angle_beta   90.00
_cell.angle_gamma   90.00
#
_symmetry.space_group_name_H-M   'P 1'
#
loop_
_entity.id
_entity.type
_entity.pdbx_description
1 polymer ?
#
loop_
_entity_poly.entity_id
_entity_poly.type
_entity_poly.pdbx_seq_one_letter_code
_entity_poly.pdbx_strand_id
1 'polypeptide(L)'
;MILNQAQWRTLTEVQNPAEADLIRSLLASAGIKCFIPDRNLGLIYGGAFGFKIQVPAADWPQAKALLAASPLNRAPNQPTEK
;
A
#
# COMPACT_ATOMS: atom_id res chain seq x y z
N MET A 1 2.04 28.76 12.87
CA MET A 1 2.20 27.95 11.65
C MET A 1 2.73 26.59 12.08
N ILE A 2 1.88 25.56 12.14
CA ILE A 2 2.36 24.21 12.47
C ILE A 2 2.97 23.64 11.20
N LEU A 3 4.28 23.40 11.25
CA LEU A 3 4.99 22.66 10.21
C LEU A 3 4.39 21.26 10.18
N ASN A 4 3.57 21.00 9.16
CA ASN A 4 3.06 19.67 8.84
C ASN A 4 4.28 18.81 8.46
N GLN A 5 4.98 18.27 9.46
CA GLN A 5 5.89 17.16 9.26
C GLN A 5 5.01 16.04 8.73
N ALA A 6 5.06 15.79 7.42
CA ALA A 6 4.32 14.72 6.78
C ALA A 6 4.85 13.40 7.36
N GLN A 7 4.29 13.01 8.50
CA GLN A 7 4.64 11.77 9.19
C GLN A 7 4.09 10.66 8.32
N TRP A 8 4.98 9.98 7.61
CA TRP A 8 4.61 8.83 6.79
C TRP A 8 4.33 7.65 7.70
N ARG A 9 3.21 6.97 7.46
CA ARG A 9 2.78 5.81 8.22
C ARG A 9 2.56 4.64 7.29
N THR A 10 3.08 3.47 7.67
CA THR A 10 2.86 2.23 6.93
C THR A 10 1.36 1.90 6.92
N LEU A 11 0.84 1.74 5.71
CA LEU A 11 -0.53 1.32 5.42
C LEU A 11 -0.61 -0.21 5.37
N THR A 12 0.27 -0.83 4.58
CA THR A 12 0.35 -2.27 4.38
C THR A 12 1.74 -2.67 3.90
N GLU A 13 2.04 -3.97 3.95
CA GLU A 13 3.26 -4.59 3.43
C GLU A 13 2.87 -5.74 2.52
N VAL A 14 3.49 -5.80 1.33
CA VAL A 14 3.21 -6.82 0.31
C VAL A 14 4.49 -7.42 -0.22
N GLN A 15 4.52 -8.70 -0.57
CA GLN A 15 5.75 -9.33 -1.07
C GLN A 15 5.88 -9.24 -2.60
N ASN A 16 4.76 -9.06 -3.30
CA ASN A 16 4.73 -9.00 -4.76
C ASN A 16 4.89 -7.54 -5.25
N PRO A 17 5.90 -7.22 -6.07
CA PRO A 17 6.08 -5.87 -6.61
C PRO A 17 4.90 -5.41 -7.47
N ALA A 18 4.22 -6.33 -8.17
CA ALA A 18 3.04 -6.00 -8.96
C ALA A 18 1.86 -5.58 -8.06
N GLU A 19 1.67 -6.26 -6.93
CA GLU A 19 0.65 -5.90 -5.94
C GLU A 19 0.93 -4.53 -5.33
N ALA A 20 2.20 -4.22 -5.05
CA ALA A 20 2.60 -2.90 -4.57
C ALA A 20 2.27 -1.78 -5.57
N ASP A 21 2.45 -2.04 -6.87
CA ASP A 21 2.13 -1.07 -7.92
C ASP A 21 0.62 -0.90 -8.12
N LEU A 22 -0.16 -1.98 -7.98
CA LEU A 22 -1.62 -1.92 -7.98
C LEU A 22 -2.17 -1.08 -6.82
N ILE A 23 -1.66 -1.31 -5.60
CA ILE A 23 -2.06 -0.53 -4.42
C ILE A 23 -1.68 0.94 -4.59
N ARG A 24 -0.48 1.23 -5.13
CA ARG A 24 -0.07 2.59 -5.46
C ARG A 24 -1.03 3.25 -6.45
N SER A 25 -1.40 2.54 -7.52
CA SER A 25 -2.31 3.05 -8.56
C SER A 25 -3.70 3.32 -8.00
N LEU A 26 -4.20 2.42 -7.15
CA LEU A 26 -5.44 2.57 -6.42
C LEU A 26 -5.44 3.83 -5.55
N LEU A 27 -4.42 4.01 -4.71
CA LEU A 27 -4.29 5.21 -3.86
C LEU A 27 -4.16 6.50 -4.69
N ALA A 28 -3.39 6.45 -5.78
CA ALA A 28 -3.23 7.59 -6.68
C ALA A 28 -4.56 8.00 -7.35
N SER A 29 -5.39 7.04 -7.74
CA SER A 29 -6.72 7.32 -8.31
C SER A 29 -7.66 8.07 -7.34
N ALA A 30 -7.42 7.90 -6.04
CA ALA A 30 -8.15 8.58 -4.96
C ALA A 30 -7.47 9.89 -4.50
N GLY A 31 -6.40 10.31 -5.17
CA GLY A 31 -5.63 11.50 -4.82
C GLY A 31 -4.71 11.33 -3.60
N ILE A 32 -4.55 10.11 -3.09
CA ILE A 32 -3.73 9.82 -1.90
C ILE A 32 -2.29 9.58 -2.35
N LYS A 33 -1.36 10.38 -1.82
CA LYS A 33 0.08 10.15 -2.05
C LYS A 33 0.54 8.92 -1.27
N CYS A 34 1.40 8.11 -1.89
CA CYS A 34 2.06 6.99 -1.21
C CYS A 34 3.56 6.97 -1.50
N PHE A 35 4.31 6.38 -0.57
CA PHE A 35 5.75 6.21 -0.64
C PHE A 35 6.11 4.75 -0.36
N ILE A 36 7.05 4.20 -1.14
CA ILE A 36 7.53 2.82 -0.99
C ILE A 36 9.04 2.88 -0.78
N PRO A 37 9.52 3.01 0.47
CA PRO A 37 10.94 3.17 0.77
C PRO A 37 11.80 2.01 0.25
N ASP A 38 11.28 0.79 0.35
CA ASP A 38 12.01 -0.44 0.09
C ASP A 38 11.88 -0.94 -1.36
N ARG A 39 11.39 -0.09 -2.31
CA ARG A 39 11.18 -0.53 -3.70
C ARG A 39 12.46 -1.07 -4.35
N ASN A 40 13.60 -0.44 -4.07
CA ASN A 40 14.88 -0.93 -4.58
C ASN A 40 15.27 -2.23 -3.88
N LEU A 41 15.20 -2.30 -2.55
CA LEU A 41 15.57 -3.49 -1.76
C LEU A 41 14.75 -4.73 -2.13
N GLY A 42 13.44 -4.58 -2.31
CA GLY A 42 12.58 -5.68 -2.74
C GLY A 42 12.88 -6.20 -4.15
N LEU A 43 13.43 -5.37 -5.05
CA LEU A 43 13.85 -5.80 -6.39
C LEU A 43 15.20 -6.55 -6.36
N ILE A 44 16.16 -6.12 -5.53
CA ILE A 44 17.48 -6.77 -5.42
C ILE A 44 17.41 -8.08 -4.65
N TYR A 45 16.55 -8.17 -3.63
CA TYR A 45 16.42 -9.33 -2.75
C TYR A 45 15.16 -10.16 -3.01
N GLY A 46 14.51 -9.99 -4.17
CA GLY A 46 13.38 -10.82 -4.61
C GLY A 46 12.17 -10.80 -3.68
N GLY A 47 11.90 -9.67 -3.01
CA GLY A 47 10.76 -9.52 -2.11
C GLY A 47 10.94 -10.10 -0.70
N ALA A 48 12.14 -10.59 -0.34
CA ALA A 48 12.41 -11.21 0.96
C ALA A 48 12.12 -10.30 2.18
N PHE A 49 12.14 -8.97 1.98
CA PHE A 49 11.86 -7.98 3.03
C PHE A 49 10.50 -7.27 2.89
N GLY A 50 9.69 -7.67 1.92
CA GLY A 50 8.40 -7.02 1.63
C GLY A 50 8.53 -5.58 1.12
N PHE A 51 7.49 -5.10 0.46
CA PHE A 51 7.32 -3.74 -0.01
C PHE A 51 6.36 -3.02 0.94
N LYS A 52 6.91 -2.18 1.82
CA LYS A 52 6.13 -1.36 2.74
C LYS A 52 5.55 -0.17 1.99
N ILE A 53 4.23 -0.06 2.00
CA ILE A 53 3.53 1.06 1.37
C ILE A 53 3.14 2.02 2.49
N GLN A 54 3.63 3.25 2.40
CA GLN A 54 3.40 4.29 3.39
C GLN A 54 2.56 5.41 2.79
N VAL A 55 1.71 6.02 3.60
CA VAL A 55 0.87 7.18 3.24
C VAL A 55 1.05 8.27 4.29
N PRO A 56 0.74 9.54 3.99
CA PRO A 56 0.69 10.58 5.02
C PRO A 56 -0.24 10.15 6.16
N ALA A 57 0.17 10.39 7.40
CA ALA A 57 -0.63 10.01 8.58
C ALA A 57 -2.06 10.59 8.55
N ALA A 58 -2.23 11.78 7.96
CA ALA A 58 -3.52 12.42 7.77
C ALA A 58 -4.46 11.61 6.84
N ASP A 59 -3.90 10.99 5.79
CA ASP A 59 -4.67 10.23 4.80
C ASP A 59 -4.79 8.74 5.15
N TRP A 60 -4.06 8.27 6.17
CA TRP A 60 -4.05 6.87 6.59
C TRP A 60 -5.44 6.24 6.81
N PRO A 61 -6.40 6.86 7.53
CA PRO A 61 -7.72 6.25 7.73
C PRO A 61 -8.48 6.09 6.40
N GLN A 62 -8.41 7.08 5.52
CA GLN A 62 -9.05 7.02 4.20
C GLN A 62 -8.38 5.95 3.32
N ALA A 63 -7.05 5.92 3.28
CA ALA A 63 -6.28 4.93 2.54
C ALA A 63 -6.58 3.50 3.01
N LYS A 64 -6.74 3.29 4.32
CA LYS A 64 -7.08 2.00 4.91
C LYS A 64 -8.48 1.55 4.54
N ALA A 65 -9.47 2.45 4.61
CA ALA A 65 -10.83 2.13 4.19
C ALA A 65 -10.89 1.76 2.70
N LEU A 66 -10.16 2.49 1.87
CA LEU A 66 -10.09 2.27 0.43
C LEU A 66 -9.44 0.92 0.08
N LEU A 67 -8.31 0.60 0.73
CA LEU A 67 -7.66 -0.70 0.55
C LEU A 67 -8.55 -1.86 1.01
N ALA A 68 -9.27 -1.70 2.12
CA ALA A 68 -10.18 -2.74 2.63
C ALA A 68 -11.39 -2.98 1.71
N ALA A 69 -11.87 -1.94 1.03
CA ALA A 69 -12.96 -2.04 0.04
C ALA A 69 -12.48 -2.62 -1.31
N SER A 70 -11.17 -2.65 -1.55
CA SER A 70 -10.59 -3.12 -2.80
C SER A 70 -10.48 -4.65 -2.84
N PRO A 71 -10.72 -5.29 -4.01
CA PRO A 71 -10.49 -6.72 -4.19
C PRO A 71 -9.02 -7.14 -3.99
N LEU A 72 -8.08 -6.19 -3.96
CA LEU A 72 -6.66 -6.44 -3.69
C LEU A 72 -6.37 -6.97 -2.27
N ASN A 73 -7.29 -6.75 -1.32
CA ASN A 73 -7.19 -7.31 0.04
C ASN A 73 -7.87 -8.69 0.16
N ARG A 74 -8.40 -9.24 -0.93
CA ARG A 74 -9.04 -10.55 -0.94
C ARG A 74 -7.94 -11.60 -1.11
N ALA A 75 -7.61 -12.32 -0.04
CA ALA A 75 -6.67 -13.44 -0.08
C ALA A 75 -7.05 -14.43 -1.21
N PRO A 76 -6.09 -15.18 -1.81
CA PRO A 76 -6.32 -15.96 -3.02
C PRO A 76 -7.37 -17.10 -2.95
N ASN A 77 -8.02 -17.36 -1.82
CA ASN A 77 -8.75 -18.62 -1.58
C ASN A 77 -10.17 -18.43 -1.01
N GLN A 78 -11.07 -17.74 -1.71
CA GLN A 78 -12.50 -18.05 -1.54
C GLN A 78 -12.98 -18.84 -2.76
N PRO A 79 -13.26 -20.16 -2.62
CA PRO A 79 -13.92 -20.91 -3.67
C PRO A 79 -15.23 -20.20 -3.98
N THR A 80 -15.42 -19.86 -5.25
CA THR A 80 -16.74 -19.47 -5.75
C THR A 80 -17.57 -20.75 -5.76
N GLU A 81 -18.19 -21.08 -4.63
CA GLU A 81 -19.18 -22.15 -4.59
C GLU A 81 -20.49 -21.62 -5.20
N LYS A 82 -21.03 -22.42 -6.12
CA LYS A 82 -22.06 -22.09 -7.09
C LYS A 82 -23.42 -21.76 -6.50
#